data_AF-A0AAW7X411-F1
#
_entry.id   AF-A0AAW7X411-F1
#
_cell.length_a   1.000
_cell.length_b   1.000
_cell.length_c   1.000
_cell.angle_alpha   90.00
_cell.angle_beta   90.00
_cell.angle_gamma   90.00
#
_symmetry.space_group_name_H-M   'P 1'
#
loop_
_entity.id
_entity.type
_entity.pdbx_description
1 polymer ?
#
loop_
_entity_poly.entity_id
_entity_poly.type
_entity_poly.pdbx_seq_one_letter_code
_entity_poly.pdbx_strand_id
1 'polypeptide(L)'
;MKYAELKALVERSSKYFCNEEDKEFEVNFQAKKKILDEVLLLHSQLLNGEIENIRYRENLDLLMSILTENTGCAEDLEIYDYIMNKLIEQRIVSKEENMFYFNKTSCGRQG
;
A
#
# COMPACT_ATOMS: atom_id res chain seq x y z
N MET A 1 6.57 -7.59 13.41
CA MET A 1 7.52 -8.37 12.58
C MET A 1 7.12 -8.35 11.11
N LYS A 2 5.85 -8.64 10.76
CA LYS A 2 5.37 -8.71 9.36
C LYS A 2 5.45 -7.41 8.53
N TYR A 3 5.09 -6.25 9.09
CA TYR A 3 5.05 -4.99 8.34
C TYR A 3 6.43 -4.44 7.96
N ALA A 4 7.46 -4.72 8.76
CA ALA A 4 8.84 -4.32 8.43
C ALA A 4 9.37 -5.07 7.21
N GLU A 5 9.01 -6.35 7.06
CA GLU A 5 9.39 -7.16 5.89
C GLU A 5 8.67 -6.68 4.63
N LEU A 6 7.38 -6.36 4.73
CA LEU A 6 6.59 -5.78 3.64
C LEU A 6 7.16 -4.42 3.21
N LYS A 7 7.49 -3.55 4.17
CA LYS A 7 8.15 -2.28 3.90
C LYS A 7 9.48 -2.49 3.18
N ALA A 8 10.35 -3.34 3.71
CA ALA A 8 11.65 -3.61 3.08
C ALA A 8 11.51 -4.25 1.69
N LEU A 9 10.42 -4.98 1.41
CA LEU A 9 10.14 -5.51 0.09
C LEU A 9 9.78 -4.39 -0.90
N VAL A 10 8.87 -3.49 -0.52
CA VAL A 10 8.49 -2.33 -1.34
C VAL A 10 9.69 -1.40 -1.55
N GLU A 11 10.47 -1.08 -0.52
CA GLU A 11 11.69 -0.26 -0.66
C GLU A 11 12.74 -0.84 -1.61
N ARG A 12 12.73 -2.17 -1.80
CA ARG A 12 13.65 -2.87 -2.71
C ARG A 12 13.07 -3.03 -4.12
N SER A 13 11.76 -2.91 -4.31
CA SER A 13 11.14 -3.00 -5.64
C SER A 13 11.43 -1.81 -6.55
N SER A 14 11.88 -0.68 -6.00
CA SER A 14 12.31 0.52 -6.75
C SER A 14 13.81 0.61 -7.01
N LYS A 15 14.60 -0.42 -6.65
CA LYS A 15 16.07 -0.41 -6.77
C LYS A 15 16.60 -1.21 -7.96
N TYR A 16 15.75 -1.57 -8.91
CA TYR A 16 16.19 -2.35 -10.06
C TYR A 16 16.81 -1.44 -11.12
N PHE A 17 18.13 -1.35 -11.12
CA PHE A 17 18.92 -0.81 -12.24
C PHE A 17 18.90 -1.78 -13.44
N CYS A 18 17.73 -2.18 -13.91
CA CYS A 18 17.61 -3.05 -15.08
C CYS A 18 17.04 -2.24 -16.25
N ASN A 19 17.69 -2.38 -17.41
CA ASN A 19 17.27 -1.80 -18.68
C ASN A 19 15.96 -2.46 -19.23
N GLU A 20 15.10 -2.94 -18.36
CA GLU A 20 13.87 -3.71 -18.64
C GLU A 20 12.74 -3.17 -17.74
N GLU A 21 12.15 -2.05 -18.13
CA GLU A 21 11.06 -1.35 -17.42
C GLU A 21 9.91 -2.30 -17.04
N ASP A 22 9.57 -3.26 -17.91
CA ASP A 22 8.52 -4.27 -17.66
C ASP A 22 8.80 -5.14 -16.41
N LYS A 23 10.06 -5.46 -16.13
CA LYS A 23 10.43 -6.27 -14.95
C LYS A 23 10.37 -5.45 -13.68
N GLU A 24 10.74 -4.18 -13.74
CA GLU A 24 10.66 -3.29 -12.58
C GLU A 24 9.19 -3.06 -12.19
N PHE A 25 8.33 -2.80 -13.18
CA PHE A 25 6.89 -2.70 -12.99
C PHE A 25 6.32 -3.95 -12.32
N GLU A 26 6.60 -5.14 -12.88
CA GLU A 26 6.07 -6.40 -12.35
C GLU A 26 6.55 -6.66 -10.91
N VAL A 27 7.82 -6.40 -10.61
CA VAL A 27 8.35 -6.59 -9.26
C VAL A 27 7.70 -5.62 -8.27
N ASN A 28 7.51 -4.35 -8.65
CA ASN A 28 6.82 -3.38 -7.81
C ASN A 28 5.34 -3.73 -7.62
N PHE A 29 4.67 -4.14 -8.69
CA PHE A 29 3.28 -4.60 -8.65
C PHE A 29 3.12 -5.78 -7.70
N GLN A 30 3.98 -6.81 -7.80
CA GLN A 30 3.92 -7.97 -6.90
C GLN A 30 4.25 -7.59 -5.44
N ALA A 31 5.16 -6.66 -5.20
CA ALA A 31 5.44 -6.16 -3.86
C ALA A 31 4.23 -5.45 -3.24
N LYS A 32 3.61 -4.50 -3.97
CA LYS A 32 2.44 -3.76 -3.50
C LYS A 32 1.18 -4.64 -3.44
N LYS A 33 1.05 -5.65 -4.30
CA LYS A 33 -0.03 -6.64 -4.22
C LYS A 33 -0.01 -7.41 -2.90
N LYS A 34 1.16 -7.70 -2.32
CA LYS A 34 1.22 -8.32 -0.97
C LYS A 34 0.69 -7.40 0.13
N ILE A 35 0.77 -6.08 -0.06
CA ILE A 35 0.12 -5.12 0.84
C ILE A 35 -1.40 -5.25 0.73
N LEU A 36 -1.93 -5.34 -0.50
CA LEU A 36 -3.36 -5.59 -0.71
C LEU A 36 -3.81 -6.88 -0.01
N ASP A 37 -3.12 -8.00 -0.25
CA ASP A 37 -3.47 -9.28 0.37
C ASP A 37 -3.47 -9.19 1.92
N GLU A 38 -2.54 -8.42 2.48
CA GLU A 38 -2.47 -8.21 3.93
C GLU A 38 -3.61 -7.35 4.47
N VAL A 39 -4.00 -6.31 3.74
CA VAL A 39 -5.16 -5.47 4.09
C VAL A 39 -6.44 -6.31 4.06
N LEU A 40 -6.60 -7.19 3.07
CA LEU A 40 -7.76 -8.07 2.97
C LEU A 40 -7.82 -9.07 4.13
N LEU A 41 -6.68 -9.67 4.49
CA LEU A 41 -6.59 -10.53 5.66
C LEU A 41 -6.95 -9.78 6.94
N LEU A 42 -6.35 -8.61 7.16
CA LEU A 42 -6.60 -7.76 8.32
C LEU A 42 -8.10 -7.37 8.43
N HIS A 43 -8.73 -7.06 7.30
CA HIS A 43 -10.15 -6.75 7.25
C HIS A 43 -11.02 -7.97 7.58
N SER A 44 -10.67 -9.16 7.06
CA SER A 44 -11.33 -10.40 7.44
C SER A 44 -11.24 -10.67 8.95
N GLN A 45 -10.07 -10.42 9.57
CA GLN A 45 -9.90 -10.57 11.01
C GLN A 45 -10.81 -9.62 11.81
N LEU A 46 -10.99 -8.38 11.34
CA LEU A 46 -11.92 -7.43 11.96
C LEU A 46 -13.35 -7.96 11.88
N LEU A 47 -13.78 -8.42 10.70
CA LEU A 47 -15.14 -8.94 10.49
C LEU A 47 -15.42 -10.19 11.35
N ASN A 48 -14.38 -11.01 11.60
CA ASN A 48 -14.46 -12.17 12.48
C ASN A 48 -14.35 -11.84 13.98
N GLY A 49 -14.08 -10.58 14.33
CA GLY A 49 -13.87 -10.16 15.72
C GLY A 49 -12.53 -10.63 16.32
N GLU A 50 -11.57 -11.03 15.50
CA GLU A 50 -10.23 -11.49 15.91
C GLU A 50 -9.30 -10.31 16.27
N ILE A 51 -9.64 -9.10 15.84
CA ILE A 51 -8.89 -7.88 16.11
C ILE A 51 -9.85 -6.74 16.48
N GLU A 52 -9.46 -5.93 17.46
CA GLU A 52 -10.19 -4.73 17.86
C GLU A 52 -10.09 -3.63 16.81
N ASN A 53 -11.14 -2.80 16.70
CA ASN A 53 -11.22 -1.74 15.71
C ASN A 53 -10.02 -0.76 15.78
N ILE A 54 -9.57 -0.40 16.98
CA ILE A 54 -8.43 0.52 17.16
C ILE A 54 -7.16 -0.08 16.54
N ARG A 55 -6.83 -1.34 16.87
CA ARG A 55 -5.67 -2.04 16.31
C ARG A 55 -5.78 -2.27 14.81
N TYR A 56 -7.00 -2.54 14.32
CA TYR A 56 -7.27 -2.61 12.89
C TYR A 56 -6.92 -1.30 12.19
N ARG A 57 -7.36 -0.16 12.72
CA ARG A 57 -7.09 1.16 12.13
C ARG A 57 -5.59 1.49 12.15
N GLU A 58 -4.91 1.24 13.26
CA GLU A 58 -3.45 1.44 13.37
C GLU A 58 -2.68 0.61 12.33
N ASN A 59 -3.06 -0.67 12.18
CA ASN A 59 -2.42 -1.57 11.21
C ASN A 59 -2.76 -1.18 9.77
N LEU A 60 -3.99 -0.75 9.49
CA LEU A 60 -4.39 -0.26 8.18
C LEU A 60 -3.60 0.99 7.79
N ASP A 61 -3.47 1.97 8.70
CA ASP A 61 -2.71 3.19 8.46
C ASP A 61 -1.23 2.89 8.14
N LEU A 62 -0.64 1.91 8.83
CA LEU A 62 0.72 1.47 8.56
C LEU A 62 0.85 0.81 7.17
N LEU A 63 -0.08 -0.06 6.79
CA LEU A 63 -0.09 -0.70 5.47
C LEU A 63 -0.29 0.33 4.35
N MET A 64 -1.15 1.32 4.54
CA MET A 64 -1.35 2.41 3.58
C MET A 64 -0.11 3.30 3.47
N SER A 65 0.58 3.54 4.58
CA SER A 65 1.88 4.24 4.56
C SER A 65 2.94 3.47 3.78
N ILE A 66 2.92 2.13 3.80
CA ILE A 66 3.87 1.31 3.02
C ILE A 66 3.47 1.30 1.54
N LEU A 67 2.17 1.21 1.23
CA LEU A 67 1.66 1.18 -0.15
C LEU A 67 2.02 2.44 -0.95
N THR A 68 2.03 3.57 -0.26
CA THR A 68 2.35 4.89 -0.82
C THR A 68 3.86 5.12 -0.99
N GLU A 69 4.72 4.26 -0.43
CA GLU A 69 6.16 4.29 -0.73
C GLU A 69 6.40 3.95 -2.20
N ASN A 70 7.45 4.54 -2.78
CA ASN A 70 7.78 4.40 -4.20
C ASN A 70 6.56 4.63 -5.08
N THR A 71 5.90 5.78 -4.87
CA THR A 71 4.81 6.28 -5.70
C THR A 71 5.25 7.63 -6.23
N GLY A 72 6.19 7.59 -7.19
CA GLY A 72 6.90 8.78 -7.66
C GLY A 72 6.91 8.97 -9.18
N CYS A 73 6.74 7.90 -9.95
CA CYS A 73 6.57 7.92 -11.40
C CYS A 73 5.14 7.50 -11.81
N ALA A 74 4.85 7.61 -13.11
CA ALA A 74 3.52 7.32 -13.64
C ALA A 74 3.14 5.85 -13.42
N GLU A 75 4.08 4.94 -13.64
CA GLU A 75 3.91 3.49 -13.50
C GLU A 75 3.58 3.10 -12.06
N ASP A 76 4.29 3.68 -11.09
CA ASP A 76 4.02 3.43 -9.67
C ASP A 76 2.64 3.94 -9.23
N LEU A 77 2.20 5.06 -9.82
CA LEU A 77 0.87 5.63 -9.58
C LEU A 77 -0.22 4.71 -10.13
N GLU A 78 -0.02 4.10 -11.30
CA GLU A 78 -0.97 3.12 -11.85
C GLU A 78 -1.14 1.91 -10.92
N ILE A 79 -0.04 1.40 -10.34
CA ILE A 79 -0.10 0.30 -9.36
C ILE A 79 -0.85 0.75 -8.10
N TYR A 80 -0.55 1.94 -7.59
CA TYR A 80 -1.22 2.50 -6.42
C TYR A 80 -2.73 2.65 -6.66
N ASP A 81 -3.12 3.30 -7.76
CA ASP A 81 -4.53 3.54 -8.11
C ASP A 81 -5.29 2.24 -8.31
N TYR A 82 -4.69 1.25 -8.97
CA TYR A 82 -5.28 -0.08 -9.11
C TYR A 82 -5.61 -0.71 -7.75
N ILE A 83 -4.67 -0.67 -6.81
CA ILE A 83 -4.86 -1.26 -5.48
C ILE A 83 -5.90 -0.46 -4.68
N MET A 84 -5.82 0.87 -4.68
CA MET A 84 -6.77 1.71 -3.95
C MET A 84 -8.20 1.57 -4.47
N ASN A 85 -8.38 1.48 -5.78
CA ASN A 85 -9.71 1.24 -6.37
C ASN A 85 -10.31 -0.08 -5.85
N LYS A 86 -9.52 -1.15 -5.75
CA LYS A 86 -10.00 -2.42 -5.15
C LYS A 86 -10.39 -2.28 -3.69
N LEU A 87 -9.64 -1.52 -2.90
CA LEU A 87 -9.97 -1.29 -1.49
C LEU A 87 -11.25 -0.45 -1.33
N ILE A 88 -11.47 0.51 -2.23
CA ILE A 88 -12.69 1.32 -2.27
C ILE A 88 -13.90 0.50 -2.70
N GLU A 89 -13.77 -0.33 -3.73
CA GLU A 89 -14.84 -1.25 -4.18
C GLU A 89 -15.28 -2.19 -3.05
N GLN A 90 -14.34 -2.64 -2.22
CA GLN A 90 -14.60 -3.47 -1.05
C GLN A 90 -15.03 -2.68 0.19
N ARG A 91 -15.14 -1.35 0.10
CA ARG A 91 -15.51 -0.45 1.21
C ARG A 91 -14.57 -0.54 2.42
N ILE A 92 -13.33 -0.94 2.20
CA ILE A 92 -12.28 -0.99 3.23
C ILE A 92 -11.71 0.41 3.46
N VAL A 93 -11.61 1.20 2.38
CA VAL A 93 -11.12 2.57 2.37
C VAL A 93 -12.12 3.45 1.61
N SER A 94 -12.39 4.66 2.10
CA SER A 94 -13.21 5.64 1.40
C SER A 94 -12.41 6.44 0.36
N LYS A 95 -13.10 7.17 -0.53
CA LYS A 95 -12.41 8.06 -1.47
C LYS A 95 -11.67 9.19 -0.76
N GLU A 96 -12.25 9.70 0.32
CA GLU A 96 -11.66 10.73 1.18
C GLU A 96 -10.41 10.21 1.90
N GLU A 97 -10.46 8.97 2.39
CA GLU A 97 -9.30 8.31 3.00
C GLU A 97 -8.18 8.08 1.98
N ASN A 98 -8.50 7.67 0.75
CA ASN A 98 -7.50 7.57 -0.31
C ASN A 98 -6.79 8.91 -0.56
N MET A 99 -7.55 10.01 -0.70
CA MET A 99 -6.96 11.34 -0.83
C MET A 99 -6.08 11.71 0.36
N PHE A 100 -6.49 11.36 1.57
CA PHE A 100 -5.69 11.60 2.77
C PHE A 100 -4.36 10.84 2.76
N TYR A 101 -4.36 9.55 2.42
CA TYR A 101 -3.14 8.74 2.34
C TYR A 101 -2.19 9.27 1.25
N PHE A 102 -2.72 9.60 0.08
CA PHE A 102 -1.94 10.15 -1.02
C PHE A 102 -1.29 11.51 -0.68
N ASN A 103 -2.04 12.38 0.00
CA ASN A 103 -1.56 13.70 0.42
C ASN A 103 -0.52 13.63 1.55
N LYS A 104 -0.65 12.66 2.47
CA LYS A 104 0.37 12.43 3.51
C LYS A 104 1.74 12.13 2.92
N THR A 105 1.81 11.45 1.78
CA THR A 105 3.07 11.15 1.12
C THR A 105 3.61 12.26 0.23
N SER A 106 2.74 13.10 -0.32
CA SER A 106 3.16 14.24 -1.16
C SER A 106 3.48 15.52 -0.36
N CYS A 107 2.96 15.68 0.87
CA CYS A 107 3.26 16.81 1.76
C CYS A 107 4.41 16.58 2.77
N GLY A 108 5.04 15.40 2.81
CA GLY A 108 6.12 15.08 3.76
C GLY A 108 7.52 15.64 3.43
N ARG A 109 7.68 16.42 2.35
CA ARG A 109 8.96 17.09 1.97
C ARG A 109 8.95 18.61 2.19
N GLN A 110 8.16 19.11 3.13
CA GLN A 110 8.32 20.48 3.64
C GLN A 110 8.43 20.44 5.16
N GLY A 111 9.67 20.37 5.63
CA GLY A 111 10.07 20.36 7.03
C GLY A 111 11.58 20.27 7.13
#